data_AF-A0A6P4Z507-F1
#
_entry.id   AF-A0A6P4Z507-F1
#
_cell.length_a   1.000
_cell.length_b   1.000
_cell.length_c   1.000
_cell.angle_alpha   90.00
_cell.angle_beta   90.00
_cell.angle_gamma   90.00
#
_symmetry.space_group_name_H-M   'P 1'
#
loop_
_entity.id
_entity.type
_entity.pdbx_description
1 polymer ?
#
loop_
_entity_poly.entity_id
_entity_poly.type
_entity_poly.pdbx_seq_one_letter_code
_entity_poly.pdbx_strand_id
1 'polypeptide(L)'
;MAPAVSNVNGHETLSPAEVPQQARSSTGDQTENEVLRLVETLKNMIEEEDRAAESEWGGSVDEPVEEALEGVRQVSGGCPGWTDWYDRDDPSYSGDWEYLSSLHREKPGQICAKPSGIQARVKGTNTPASQTGQKFHFFDPQVGFVCRNEDQDGNNKCKDYEARFWCP
;
A
#
# COMPACT_ATOMS: atom_id res chain seq x y z
N MET A 1 9.95 70.72 -28.91
CA MET A 1 10.64 69.93 -29.96
C MET A 1 9.75 68.73 -30.28
N ALA A 2 9.30 68.60 -31.54
CA ALA A 2 8.74 67.35 -32.09
C ALA A 2 9.90 66.38 -32.46
N PRO A 3 9.72 65.08 -32.80
CA PRO A 3 8.68 64.44 -33.64
C PRO A 3 7.97 63.24 -32.95
N ALA A 4 6.79 62.75 -33.31
CA ALA A 4 6.18 62.28 -34.58
C ALA A 4 6.73 60.94 -35.11
N VAL A 5 5.94 59.86 -34.96
CA VAL A 5 5.77 58.74 -35.92
C VAL A 5 4.49 57.97 -35.52
N SER A 6 3.39 58.10 -36.28
CA SER A 6 2.89 57.16 -37.32
C SER A 6 2.48 55.78 -36.74
N ASN A 7 1.29 55.24 -36.97
CA ASN A 7 0.66 55.13 -38.29
C ASN A 7 -0.85 54.89 -38.20
N VAL A 8 -1.55 55.30 -39.27
CA VAL A 8 -3.00 55.26 -39.48
C VAL A 8 -3.43 54.02 -40.28
N ASN A 9 -4.67 53.60 -40.01
CA ASN A 9 -5.71 53.02 -40.88
C ASN A 9 -5.34 52.26 -42.17
N GLY A 10 -6.04 51.14 -42.40
CA GLY A 10 -6.20 50.60 -43.75
C GLY A 10 -7.03 49.33 -43.82
N HIS A 11 -8.33 49.49 -43.99
CA HIS A 11 -9.30 48.45 -44.31
C HIS A 11 -9.32 48.30 -45.84
N GLU A 12 -8.95 47.14 -46.38
CA GLU A 12 -9.13 46.81 -47.80
C GLU A 12 -9.97 45.54 -47.93
N THR A 13 -11.17 45.74 -48.47
CA THR A 13 -12.09 44.72 -48.98
C THR A 13 -11.67 44.33 -50.39
N LEU A 14 -11.54 43.03 -50.69
CA LEU A 14 -11.47 42.51 -52.05
C LEU A 14 -12.40 41.29 -52.22
N SER A 15 -13.11 41.31 -53.35
CA SER A 15 -14.22 40.46 -53.83
C SER A 15 -13.92 38.96 -54.03
N PRO A 16 -14.96 38.11 -54.21
CA PRO A 16 -14.82 36.66 -54.29
C PRO A 16 -14.37 36.19 -55.67
N ALA A 17 -13.34 35.34 -55.70
CA ALA A 17 -12.98 34.55 -56.86
C ALA A 17 -13.48 33.11 -56.66
N GLU A 18 -14.31 32.64 -57.58
CA GLU A 18 -14.71 31.24 -57.73
C GLU A 18 -13.59 30.38 -58.37
N VAL A 19 -13.76 29.04 -58.27
CA VAL A 19 -13.17 27.93 -59.07
C VAL A 19 -11.98 27.20 -58.42
N PRO A 20 -11.82 25.84 -58.51
CA PRO A 20 -12.73 24.74 -58.88
C PRO A 20 -12.87 23.65 -57.79
N GLN A 21 -13.96 22.88 -57.84
CA GLN A 21 -14.07 21.58 -57.16
C GLN A 21 -13.20 20.54 -57.86
N GLN A 22 -12.27 19.88 -57.15
CA GLN A 22 -11.67 18.65 -57.67
C GLN A 22 -11.27 17.64 -56.59
N ALA A 23 -11.84 16.44 -56.78
CA ALA A 23 -11.40 15.09 -56.41
C ALA A 23 -11.25 14.72 -54.91
N ARG A 24 -12.23 13.95 -54.43
CA ARG A 24 -12.08 13.00 -53.33
C ARG A 24 -10.96 11.99 -53.67
N SER A 25 -10.00 11.83 -52.78
CA SER A 25 -9.11 10.66 -52.77
C SER A 25 -9.44 9.83 -51.51
N SER A 26 -10.15 8.71 -51.70
CA SER A 26 -10.48 7.74 -50.66
C SER A 26 -9.33 6.76 -50.49
N THR A 27 -8.29 7.14 -49.74
CA THR A 27 -7.20 6.23 -49.37
C THR A 27 -7.24 5.80 -47.90
N GLY A 28 -8.32 6.12 -47.17
CA GLY A 28 -8.52 5.68 -45.78
C GLY A 28 -9.35 4.40 -45.60
N ASP A 29 -10.09 3.99 -46.63
CA ASP A 29 -11.18 3.00 -46.48
C ASP A 29 -10.70 1.54 -46.61
N GLN A 30 -9.59 1.27 -47.32
CA GLN A 30 -9.13 -0.12 -47.48
C GLN A 30 -8.37 -0.65 -46.27
N THR A 31 -7.57 0.19 -45.59
CA THR A 31 -6.82 -0.22 -44.39
C THR A 31 -7.72 -0.38 -43.17
N GLU A 32 -8.74 0.46 -43.00
CA GLU A 32 -9.68 0.33 -41.88
C GLU A 32 -10.52 -0.95 -41.99
N ASN A 33 -10.96 -1.31 -43.20
CA ASN A 33 -11.67 -2.57 -43.43
C ASN A 33 -10.79 -3.81 -43.23
N GLU A 34 -9.50 -3.73 -43.55
CA GLU A 34 -8.54 -4.82 -43.30
C GLU A 34 -8.20 -4.97 -41.82
N VAL A 35 -8.03 -3.86 -41.10
CA VAL A 35 -7.85 -3.85 -39.64
C VAL A 35 -9.10 -4.38 -38.94
N LEU A 36 -10.30 -3.99 -39.36
CA LEU A 36 -11.56 -4.51 -38.81
C LEU A 36 -11.70 -6.02 -39.04
N ARG A 37 -11.29 -6.54 -40.20
CA ARG A 37 -11.27 -7.99 -40.48
C ARG A 37 -10.27 -8.73 -39.58
N LEU A 38 -9.10 -8.16 -39.33
CA LEU A 38 -8.10 -8.75 -38.43
C LEU A 38 -8.56 -8.73 -36.98
N VAL A 39 -9.17 -7.64 -36.52
CA VAL A 39 -9.76 -7.53 -35.17
C VAL A 39 -10.88 -8.54 -34.98
N GLU A 40 -11.76 -8.70 -35.97
CA GLU A 40 -12.85 -9.68 -35.89
C GLU A 40 -12.33 -11.13 -35.91
N THR A 41 -11.28 -11.40 -36.69
CA THR A 41 -10.63 -12.72 -36.71
C THR A 41 -9.98 -13.04 -35.36
N LEU A 42 -9.30 -12.07 -34.74
CA LEU A 42 -8.68 -12.22 -33.42
C LEU A 42 -9.73 -12.43 -32.32
N LYS A 43 -10.86 -11.71 -32.36
CA LYS A 43 -11.98 -11.93 -31.45
C LYS A 43 -12.53 -13.35 -31.57
N ASN A 44 -12.79 -13.81 -32.80
CA ASN A 44 -13.28 -15.16 -33.02
C ASN A 44 -12.28 -16.22 -32.55
N MET A 45 -10.97 -16.00 -32.73
CA MET A 45 -9.95 -16.93 -32.23
C MET A 45 -9.89 -17.00 -30.70
N ILE A 46 -10.09 -15.87 -30.01
CA ILE A 46 -10.15 -15.81 -28.53
C ILE A 46 -11.43 -16.49 -28.02
N GLU A 47 -12.58 -16.24 -28.68
CA GLU A 47 -13.86 -16.85 -28.31
C GLU A 47 -13.92 -18.38 -28.56
N GLU A 48 -13.17 -18.90 -29.54
CA GLU A 48 -13.01 -20.35 -29.75
C GLU A 48 -12.12 -21.01 -28.67
N GLU A 49 -11.13 -20.28 -28.14
CA GLU A 49 -10.24 -20.76 -27.08
C GLU A 49 -10.97 -20.82 -25.72
N ASP A 50 -11.80 -19.82 -25.41
CA ASP A 50 -12.62 -19.79 -24.19
C ASP A 50 -13.69 -20.90 -24.17
N ARG A 51 -14.28 -21.25 -25.32
CA ARG A 51 -15.27 -22.34 -25.40
C ARG A 51 -14.66 -23.73 -25.23
N ALA A 52 -13.39 -23.90 -25.59
CA ALA A 52 -12.69 -25.15 -25.35
C ALA A 52 -12.44 -25.38 -23.84
N ALA A 53 -12.23 -24.30 -23.07
CA ALA A 53 -11.97 -24.35 -21.64
C ALA A 53 -13.21 -24.72 -20.79
N GLU A 54 -14.44 -24.41 -21.24
CA GLU A 54 -15.67 -24.71 -20.50
C GLU A 54 -16.16 -26.17 -20.64
N SER A 55 -15.55 -26.97 -21.52
CA SER A 55 -15.94 -28.37 -21.71
C SER A 55 -15.31 -29.37 -20.71
N GLU A 56 -14.35 -28.94 -19.89
CA GLU A 56 -13.65 -29.81 -18.92
C GLU A 56 -14.01 -29.53 -17.44
N TRP A 57 -14.79 -28.50 -17.12
CA TRP A 57 -15.28 -28.27 -15.76
C TRP A 57 -16.77 -27.91 -15.77
N GLY A 58 -17.61 -28.94 -15.75
CA GLY A 58 -19.05 -28.80 -15.57
C GLY A 58 -19.38 -28.25 -14.19
N GLY A 59 -19.64 -26.95 -14.10
CA GLY A 59 -20.16 -26.29 -12.90
C GLY A 59 -21.02 -25.08 -13.25
N SER A 60 -22.31 -25.15 -12.96
CA SER A 60 -23.29 -24.07 -13.14
C SER A 60 -23.06 -22.95 -12.12
N VAL A 61 -22.75 -21.74 -12.58
CA VAL A 61 -22.63 -20.53 -11.73
C VAL A 61 -23.94 -19.74 -11.71
N ASP A 62 -24.96 -20.30 -11.08
CA ASP A 62 -26.13 -19.56 -10.59
C ASP A 62 -26.09 -19.45 -9.06
N GLU A 63 -24.92 -19.13 -8.50
CA GLU A 63 -24.74 -18.81 -7.07
C GLU A 63 -24.51 -17.30 -6.92
N PRO A 64 -25.32 -16.59 -6.11
CA PRO A 64 -25.29 -15.13 -6.04
C PRO A 64 -24.00 -14.63 -5.37
N VAL A 65 -23.24 -13.84 -6.13
CA VAL A 65 -22.01 -13.11 -5.78
C VAL A 65 -22.05 -12.24 -4.51
N GLU A 66 -23.20 -12.12 -3.84
CA GLU A 66 -23.33 -11.41 -2.56
C GLU A 66 -22.86 -12.23 -1.35
N GLU A 67 -22.77 -13.57 -1.43
CA GLU A 67 -22.23 -14.38 -0.32
C GLU A 67 -20.69 -14.48 -0.33
N ALA A 68 -20.05 -14.17 -1.46
CA ALA A 68 -18.59 -14.23 -1.60
C ALA A 68 -17.86 -12.99 -1.04
N LEU A 69 -18.54 -11.84 -0.86
CA LEU A 69 -17.92 -10.62 -0.32
C LEU A 69 -18.06 -10.48 1.20
N GLU A 70 -18.97 -11.22 1.84
CA GLU A 70 -19.02 -11.33 3.30
C GLU A 70 -17.98 -12.34 3.84
N GLY A 71 -17.44 -13.21 2.96
CA GLY A 71 -16.33 -14.13 3.26
C GLY A 71 -14.92 -13.52 3.20
N VAL A 72 -14.73 -12.34 2.59
CA VAL A 72 -13.41 -11.68 2.45
C VAL A 72 -13.20 -10.57 3.50
N ARG A 73 -13.97 -10.60 4.60
CA ARG A 73 -13.67 -9.83 5.82
C ARG A 73 -12.72 -10.56 6.78
N GLN A 74 -11.90 -11.48 6.30
CA GLN A 74 -10.88 -12.17 7.10
C GLN A 74 -9.49 -12.10 6.49
N VAL A 75 -8.84 -10.94 6.57
CA VAL A 75 -7.38 -10.86 6.51
C VAL A 75 -6.89 -9.82 7.51
N SER A 76 -6.79 -10.19 8.80
CA SER A 76 -5.93 -9.48 9.77
C SER A 76 -5.76 -10.25 11.09
N GLY A 77 -5.58 -11.57 11.03
CA GLY A 77 -5.20 -12.33 12.22
C GLY A 77 -4.51 -13.62 11.80
N GLY A 78 -3.18 -13.66 11.87
CA GLY A 78 -2.45 -14.93 11.79
C GLY A 78 -2.90 -15.90 12.90
N CYS A 79 -2.42 -17.14 12.87
CA CYS A 79 -2.68 -18.09 13.95
C CYS A 79 -2.29 -17.48 15.32
N PRO A 80 -3.05 -17.78 16.39
CA PRO A 80 -2.73 -17.27 17.72
C PRO A 80 -1.32 -17.66 18.13
N GLY A 81 -0.54 -16.70 18.63
CA GLY A 81 0.86 -16.96 18.92
C GLY A 81 1.64 -15.75 19.44
N TRP A 82 2.85 -16.05 19.90
CA TRP A 82 3.85 -15.02 20.18
C TRP A 82 4.45 -14.52 18.87
N THR A 83 4.59 -13.21 18.74
CA THR A 83 5.37 -12.58 17.67
C THR A 83 6.87 -12.90 17.82
N ASP A 84 7.65 -12.48 16.83
CA ASP A 84 9.09 -12.32 16.97
C ASP A 84 9.42 -11.30 18.09
N TRP A 85 10.68 -11.29 18.49
CA TRP A 85 11.22 -10.27 19.40
C TRP A 85 11.54 -8.99 18.62
N TYR A 86 11.15 -7.86 19.20
CA TYR A 86 11.37 -6.53 18.66
C TYR A 86 12.20 -5.71 19.63
N ASP A 87 13.22 -5.07 19.07
CA ASP A 87 14.09 -4.12 19.74
C ASP A 87 14.20 -2.92 18.78
N ARG A 88 13.47 -1.87 19.13
CA ARG A 88 13.30 -0.65 18.34
C ARG A 88 14.25 0.43 18.85
N ASP A 89 14.49 0.47 20.15
CA ASP A 89 15.27 1.51 20.81
C ASP A 89 16.47 0.90 21.53
N ASP A 90 17.65 1.49 21.36
CA ASP A 90 18.80 1.13 22.19
C ASP A 90 18.84 2.03 23.43
N PRO A 91 19.32 1.54 24.60
CA PRO A 91 19.34 2.31 25.83
C PRO A 91 20.21 3.57 25.68
N SER A 92 19.58 4.73 25.79
CA SER A 92 20.22 6.03 25.60
C SER A 92 19.95 6.97 26.79
N TYR A 93 20.03 8.29 26.59
CA TYR A 93 19.94 9.29 27.66
C TYR A 93 18.70 9.12 28.56
N SER A 94 17.54 8.87 27.97
CA SER A 94 16.26 8.77 28.70
C SER A 94 15.90 7.36 29.17
N GLY A 95 16.49 6.32 28.59
CA GLY A 95 16.16 4.92 28.88
C GLY A 95 16.06 4.12 27.60
N ASP A 96 15.15 3.16 27.60
CA ASP A 96 14.88 2.19 26.53
C ASP A 96 13.36 2.03 26.32
N TRP A 97 12.90 2.07 25.07
CA TRP A 97 11.51 2.40 24.68
C TRP A 97 10.91 1.53 23.56
N GLU A 98 10.41 0.35 23.94
CA GLU A 98 9.68 -0.60 23.09
C GLU A 98 8.16 -0.31 23.05
N TYR A 99 7.79 0.88 22.60
CA TYR A 99 6.39 1.28 22.44
C TYR A 99 5.68 0.49 21.34
N LEU A 100 4.52 -0.09 21.67
CA LEU A 100 3.69 -0.83 20.72
C LEU A 100 3.31 0.03 19.51
N SER A 101 2.98 1.30 19.71
CA SER A 101 2.58 2.21 18.63
C SER A 101 3.71 2.47 17.62
N SER A 102 4.96 2.49 18.09
CA SER A 102 6.13 2.65 17.20
C SER A 102 6.41 1.34 16.47
N LEU A 103 6.32 0.21 17.17
CA LEU A 103 6.46 -1.12 16.58
C LEU A 103 5.40 -1.40 15.50
N HIS A 104 4.12 -1.04 15.73
CA HIS A 104 3.08 -1.15 14.71
C HIS A 104 3.38 -0.33 13.45
N ARG A 105 3.95 0.87 13.62
CA ARG A 105 4.30 1.75 12.50
C ARG A 105 5.49 1.21 11.71
N GLU A 106 6.48 0.63 12.37
CA GLU A 106 7.73 0.17 11.76
C GLU A 106 7.66 -1.27 11.25
N LYS A 107 6.76 -2.08 11.82
CA LYS A 107 6.53 -3.50 11.49
C LYS A 107 5.05 -3.75 11.18
N PRO A 108 4.50 -3.12 10.12
CA PRO A 108 3.08 -3.20 9.82
C PRO A 108 2.63 -4.65 9.60
N GLY A 109 1.55 -5.04 10.28
CA GLY A 109 0.95 -6.37 10.16
C GLY A 109 1.66 -7.49 10.91
N GLN A 110 2.83 -7.25 11.53
CA GLN A 110 3.53 -8.30 12.28
C GLN A 110 3.03 -8.46 13.72
N ILE A 111 2.54 -7.36 14.32
CA ILE A 111 1.88 -7.37 15.62
C ILE A 111 0.41 -7.03 15.39
N CYS A 112 -0.49 -7.86 15.91
CA CYS A 112 -1.94 -7.62 15.87
C CYS A 112 -2.30 -6.28 16.52
N ALA A 113 -3.46 -5.73 16.14
CA ALA A 113 -3.90 -4.41 16.61
C ALA A 113 -4.05 -4.31 18.14
N LYS A 114 -4.42 -5.41 18.80
CA LYS A 114 -4.66 -5.49 20.24
C LYS A 114 -4.05 -6.77 20.82
N PRO A 115 -2.73 -6.79 21.07
CA PRO A 115 -2.11 -7.94 21.73
C PRO A 115 -2.64 -8.08 23.16
N SER A 116 -2.72 -9.32 23.65
CA SER A 116 -3.23 -9.65 24.99
C SER A 116 -2.15 -10.07 25.97
N GLY A 117 -0.90 -10.15 25.53
CA GLY A 117 0.25 -10.52 26.35
C GLY A 117 1.53 -9.88 25.86
N ILE A 118 2.48 -9.69 26.77
CA ILE A 118 3.80 -9.13 26.50
C ILE A 118 4.87 -9.92 27.26
N GLN A 119 6.00 -10.12 26.62
CA GLN A 119 7.23 -10.56 27.26
C GLN A 119 8.35 -9.60 26.89
N ALA A 120 9.24 -9.32 27.84
CA ALA A 120 10.43 -8.51 27.63
C ALA A 120 11.64 -9.22 28.23
N ARG A 121 12.79 -9.12 27.55
CA ARG A 121 14.06 -9.70 28.00
C ARG A 121 15.23 -8.83 27.57
N VAL A 122 16.34 -8.94 28.29
CA VAL A 122 17.58 -8.24 27.93
C VAL A 122 18.12 -8.83 26.64
N LYS A 123 18.33 -7.99 25.63
CA LYS A 123 18.89 -8.36 24.34
C LYS A 123 20.27 -8.98 24.51
N GLY A 124 20.54 -10.03 23.71
CA GLY A 124 21.79 -10.80 23.76
C GLY A 124 21.91 -11.82 24.90
N THR A 125 21.44 -11.50 26.12
CA THR A 125 21.50 -12.45 27.26
C THR A 125 20.22 -13.25 27.46
N ASN A 126 19.10 -12.78 26.88
CA ASN A 126 17.75 -13.34 27.05
C ASN A 126 17.27 -13.41 28.50
N THR A 127 17.89 -12.66 29.42
CA THR A 127 17.45 -12.58 30.82
C THR A 127 16.07 -11.95 30.87
N PRO A 128 15.04 -12.61 31.43
CA PRO A 128 13.71 -12.02 31.53
C PRO A 128 13.76 -10.70 32.29
N ALA A 129 13.03 -9.70 31.81
CA ALA A 129 13.02 -8.36 32.42
C ALA A 129 12.64 -8.40 33.91
N SER A 130 11.72 -9.29 34.31
CA SER A 130 11.34 -9.48 35.72
C SER A 130 12.48 -9.95 36.64
N GLN A 131 13.57 -10.48 36.08
CA GLN A 131 14.72 -10.97 36.83
C GLN A 131 15.88 -9.95 36.89
N THR A 132 15.76 -8.79 36.24
CA THR A 132 16.87 -7.82 36.19
C THR A 132 16.94 -6.91 37.42
N GLY A 133 15.85 -6.82 38.18
CA GLY A 133 15.69 -5.88 39.29
C GLY A 133 15.46 -4.43 38.86
N GLN A 134 15.29 -4.16 37.57
CA GLN A 134 14.98 -2.81 37.07
C GLN A 134 13.50 -2.46 37.22
N LYS A 135 13.22 -1.18 37.39
CA LYS A 135 11.85 -0.66 37.48
C LYS A 135 11.36 -0.31 36.08
N PHE A 136 10.18 -0.79 35.72
CA PHE A 136 9.59 -0.56 34.40
C PHE A 136 8.45 0.43 34.49
N HIS A 137 8.52 1.49 33.70
CA HIS A 137 7.45 2.48 33.60
C HIS A 137 6.22 1.88 32.93
N PHE A 138 6.45 1.11 31.86
CA PHE A 138 5.42 0.29 31.22
C PHE A 138 5.91 -1.15 31.05
N PHE A 139 5.02 -2.08 31.36
CA PHE A 139 5.12 -3.49 31.02
C PHE A 139 3.68 -3.95 30.72
N ASP A 140 3.13 -3.43 29.62
CA ASP A 140 1.71 -3.55 29.29
C ASP A 140 1.56 -3.92 27.82
N PRO A 141 0.79 -4.95 27.47
CA PRO A 141 0.68 -5.39 26.08
C PRO A 141 0.08 -4.31 25.17
N GLN A 142 -0.80 -3.43 25.66
CA GLN A 142 -1.45 -2.39 24.84
C GLN A 142 -0.62 -1.10 24.73
N VAL A 143 0.41 -0.93 25.55
CA VAL A 143 1.30 0.25 25.53
C VAL A 143 2.68 -0.09 24.99
N GLY A 144 3.24 -1.23 25.40
CA GLY A 144 4.59 -1.67 25.12
C GLY A 144 5.41 -1.89 26.40
N PHE A 145 6.73 -1.93 26.24
CA PHE A 145 7.68 -2.05 27.33
C PHE A 145 8.57 -0.81 27.40
N VAL A 146 8.69 -0.22 28.59
CA VAL A 146 9.47 1.01 28.79
C VAL A 146 10.26 0.93 30.08
N CYS A 147 11.57 1.11 29.95
CA CYS A 147 12.47 1.38 31.06
C CYS A 147 12.94 2.84 30.96
N ARG A 148 12.77 3.63 32.01
CA ARG A 148 13.32 4.99 32.07
C ARG A 148 14.50 5.04 33.03
N ASN A 149 15.56 5.73 32.63
CA ASN A 149 16.74 5.91 33.48
C ASN A 149 16.40 6.65 34.79
N GLU A 150 15.45 7.59 34.74
CA GLU A 150 15.00 8.36 35.91
C GLU A 150 14.28 7.52 36.97
N ASP A 151 13.74 6.36 36.60
CA ASP A 151 13.07 5.45 37.53
C ASP A 151 14.05 4.51 38.24
N GLN A 152 15.30 4.40 37.76
CA GLN A 152 16.25 3.43 38.28
C GLN A 152 16.94 3.93 39.55
N ASP A 153 17.25 3.01 40.46
CA ASP A 153 17.93 3.37 41.72
C ASP A 153 19.41 3.70 41.49
N GLY A 154 19.87 4.78 42.12
CA GLY A 154 21.26 5.21 42.08
C GLY A 154 21.70 5.68 40.69
N ASN A 155 22.86 5.18 40.23
CA ASN A 155 23.42 5.50 38.91
C ASN A 155 23.14 4.40 37.86
N ASN A 156 22.19 3.50 38.14
CA ASN A 156 21.85 2.42 37.22
C ASN A 156 21.13 3.00 36.00
N LYS A 157 21.47 2.46 34.82
CA LYS A 157 20.79 2.79 33.56
C LYS A 157 20.01 1.59 33.06
N CYS A 158 18.99 1.82 32.27
CA CYS A 158 18.26 0.77 31.57
C CYS A 158 19.21 -0.13 30.79
N LYS A 159 18.98 -1.43 30.89
CA LYS A 159 19.57 -2.41 29.97
C LYS A 159 18.90 -2.26 28.60
N ASP A 160 19.51 -2.89 27.60
CA ASP A 160 18.96 -3.04 26.26
C ASP A 160 17.92 -4.17 26.26
N TYR A 161 16.65 -3.86 26.03
CA TYR A 161 15.55 -4.82 26.04
C TYR A 161 14.93 -5.02 24.66
N GLU A 162 14.49 -6.25 24.44
CA GLU A 162 13.57 -6.58 23.34
C GLU A 162 12.25 -7.11 23.91
N ALA A 163 11.15 -6.83 23.21
CA ALA A 163 9.80 -7.21 23.58
C ALA A 163 9.11 -8.06 22.49
N ARG A 164 8.24 -8.98 22.90
CA ARG A 164 7.33 -9.70 22.00
C ARG A 164 5.92 -9.73 22.56
N PHE A 165 4.95 -9.91 21.67
CA PHE A 165 3.54 -9.74 21.97
C PHE A 165 2.77 -11.01 21.65
N TRP A 166 1.74 -11.31 22.44
CA TRP A 166 0.82 -12.41 22.15
C TRP A 166 -0.37 -11.88 21.37
N CYS A 167 -0.61 -12.47 20.21
CA CYS A 167 -1.77 -12.20 19.38
C CYS A 167 -2.77 -13.38 19.47
N PRO A 168 -4.04 -13.12 19.84
CA PRO A 168 -5.06 -14.13 19.99
C PRO A 168 -5.73 -14.55 18.68
#